data_AF-A0A3N6QAN4-F1
#
_entry.id   AF-A0A3N6QAN4-F1
#
_cell.length_a   1.000
_cell.length_b   1.000
_cell.length_c   1.000
_cell.angle_alpha   90.00
_cell.angle_beta   90.00
_cell.angle_gamma   90.00
#
_symmetry.space_group_name_H-M   'P 1'
#
loop_
_entity.id
_entity.type
_entity.pdbx_description
1 polymer ?
#
loop_
_entity_poly.entity_id
_entity_poly.type
_entity_poly.pdbx_seq_one_letter_code
_entity_poly.pdbx_strand_id
1 'polypeptide(L)' 'MVATLVLIRDEIGDLHDQDGHLCNAACQRLDDHGAIIPDPEAANQQAADIQRRSML' A
#
# COMPACT_ATOMS: atom_id res chain seq x y z
N MET A 1 -14.82 7.57 -1.38
CA MET A 1 -14.65 7.04 -0.01
C MET A 1 -13.16 7.02 0.25
N VAL A 2 -12.65 7.87 1.15
CA VAL A 2 -11.25 7.77 1.61
C VAL A 2 -11.19 6.53 2.50
N ALA A 3 -10.47 5.51 2.06
CA ALA A 3 -10.12 4.41 2.94
C ALA A 3 -8.97 4.90 3.82
N THR A 4 -9.24 5.14 5.09
CA THR A 4 -8.16 5.27 6.08
C THR A 4 -7.53 3.89 6.20
N LEU A 5 -6.51 3.62 5.39
CA LEU A 5 -5.71 2.39 5.49
C LEU A 5 -4.87 2.51 6.75
N VAL A 6 -5.30 1.83 7.81
CA VAL A 6 -4.52 1.70 9.04
C VAL A 6 -3.39 0.73 8.74
N LEU A 7 -2.19 1.25 8.52
CA LEU A 7 -0.98 0.43 8.41
C LEU A 7 -0.37 0.25 9.79
N ILE A 8 -0.06 -1.00 10.14
CA ILE A 8 0.54 -1.38 11.42
C ILE A 8 2.04 -1.48 11.21
N ARG A 9 2.82 -0.69 11.95
CA ARG A 9 4.29 -0.82 11.96
C ARG A 9 4.70 -1.82 13.03
N ASP A 10 5.52 -2.80 12.67
CA ASP A 10 6.06 -3.77 13.61
C ASP A 10 7.31 -3.25 14.35
N GLU A 11 7.91 -4.12 15.16
CA GLU A 11 9.11 -3.81 15.95
C GLU A 11 10.39 -3.63 15.12
N ILE A 12 10.44 -4.18 13.89
CA ILE A 12 11.57 -4.09 12.96
C ILE A 12 11.40 -2.87 12.03
N GLY A 13 10.20 -2.30 11.98
CA GLY A 13 9.85 -1.12 11.22
C GLY A 13 9.06 -1.41 9.94
N ASP A 14 8.66 -2.65 9.72
CA ASP A 14 7.89 -3.09 8.57
C ASP A 14 6.42 -2.70 8.71
N LEU A 15 5.82 -2.26 7.60
CA LEU A 15 4.43 -1.83 7.55
C LEU A 15 3.56 -3.00 7.10
N HIS A 16 2.45 -3.22 7.77
CA HIS A 16 1.49 -4.26 7.47
C HIS A 16 0.12 -3.66 7.17
N ASP A 17 -0.63 -4.23 6.22
CA ASP A 17 -2.03 -3.89 6.01
C ASP A 17 -2.94 -4.51 7.09
N GLN A 18 -4.25 -4.28 6.97
CA GLN A 18 -5.25 -4.80 7.91
C GLN A 18 -5.39 -6.34 7.88
N ASP A 19 -4.95 -6.96 6.79
CA ASP A 19 -4.94 -8.42 6.61
C ASP A 19 -3.60 -9.04 7.04
N GLY A 20 -2.62 -8.20 7.43
CA GLY A 20 -1.30 -8.62 7.90
C GLY A 20 -0.26 -8.80 6.79
N HIS A 21 -0.50 -8.27 5.58
CA HIS A 21 0.50 -8.32 4.51
C HIS A 21 1.49 -7.16 4.59
N LEU A 22 2.76 -7.46 4.33
CA LEU A 22 3.81 -6.45 4.21
C LEU A 22 3.46 -5.42 3.13
N CYS A 23 3.58 -4.15 3.46
CA CYS A 23 3.22 -2.99 2.67
C CYS A 23 4.27 -1.88 2.79
N ASN A 24 4.48 -1.08 1.75
CA ASN A 24 5.36 0.09 1.84
C ASN A 24 4.56 1.33 2.28
N ALA A 25 5.24 2.47 2.45
CA ALA A 25 4.59 3.73 2.79
C ALA A 25 3.58 4.23 1.74
N ALA A 26 3.62 3.69 0.52
CA ALA A 26 2.65 3.94 -0.54
C ALA A 26 1.51 2.90 -0.58
N CYS A 27 1.39 2.04 0.45
CA CYS A 27 0.40 0.95 0.54
C CYS A 27 0.55 -0.12 -0.57
N GLN A 28 1.75 -0.29 -1.12
CA GLN A 28 2.04 -1.36 -2.07
C GLN A 28 2.48 -2.60 -1.31
N ARG A 29 1.92 -3.76 -1.67
CA ARG A 29 2.29 -5.06 -1.09
C ARG A 29 3.74 -5.41 -1.45
N LEU A 30 4.50 -5.89 -0.46
CA LEU A 30 5.83 -6.46 -0.66
C LEU A 30 5.82 -7.96 -0.45
N ASP A 31 6.76 -8.66 -1.07
CA ASP A 31 7.11 -10.04 -0.73
C ASP A 31 8.08 -10.10 0.46
N ASP A 32 8.39 -11.32 0.91
CA ASP A 32 9.33 -11.59 2.01
C ASP A 32 10.77 -11.13 1.72
N HIS A 33 11.06 -10.71 0.48
CA HIS A 33 12.34 -10.15 0.06
C HIS A 33 12.32 -8.62 -0.08
N GLY A 34 11.19 -7.98 0.21
CA GLY A 34 11.01 -6.53 0.05
C GLY A 34 10.87 -6.08 -1.40
N ALA A 35 10.55 -6.99 -2.33
CA ALA A 35 10.19 -6.64 -3.69
C ALA A 35 8.69 -6.33 -3.79
N ILE A 36 8.34 -5.33 -4.60
CA ILE A 36 6.95 -4.95 -4.82
C ILE A 36 6.25 -6.07 -5.56
N ILE A 37 5.19 -6.61 -4.96
CA ILE A 37 4.28 -7.54 -5.64
C ILE A 37 3.29 -6.68 -6.43
N PRO A 38 3.30 -6.76 -7.78
CA PRO A 38 2.30 -6.07 -8.59
C PRO A 38 0.95 -6.75 -8.39
N ASP A 39 0.17 -6.23 -7.46
CA ASP A 39 -1.22 -6.60 -7.29
C ASP A 39 -2.05 -5.84 -8.34
N PRO A 40 -2.73 -6.54 -9.27
CA PRO A 40 -3.52 -5.91 -10.31
C PRO A 40 -4.69 -5.09 -9.76
N GLU A 41 -5.17 -5.38 -8.54
CA GLU A 41 -6.21 -4.61 -7.87
C GLU A 41 -5.65 -3.38 -7.15
N ALA A 42 -4.51 -3.51 -6.47
CA ALA A 42 -3.84 -2.38 -5.79
C ALA A 42 -3.28 -1.34 -6.79
N ALA A 43 -2.85 -1.77 -7.98
CA ALA A 43 -2.46 -0.87 -9.07
C ALA A 43 -3.61 0.07 -9.48
N ASN A 44 -4.85 -0.36 -9.33
CA ASN A 44 -6.03 0.42 -9.66
C ASN A 44 -6.37 1.47 -8.57
N GLN A 45 -6.10 1.16 -7.29
CA GLN A 45 -6.17 2.18 -6.22
C GLN A 45 -5.06 3.22 -6.37
N GLN A 46 -3.84 2.81 -6.71
CA GLN A 46 -2.70 3.71 -6.84
C GLN A 46 -2.80 4.61 -8.08
N ALA A 47 -3.32 4.09 -9.20
CA ALA A 47 -3.64 4.89 -10.37
C ALA A 47 -4.76 5.91 -10.08
N ALA A 48 -5.77 5.55 -9.28
CA ALA A 48 -6.84 6.47 -8.88
C ALA A 48 -6.33 7.63 -8.00
N ASP A 49 -5.35 7.37 -7.13
CA ASP A 49 -4.76 8.40 -6.26
C ASP A 49 -3.80 9.34 -7.02
N ILE A 50 -3.02 8.81 -7.96
CA ILE A 50 -2.19 9.64 -8.86
C ILE A 50 -3.08 10.55 -9.72
N GLN A 51 -4.18 10.02 -10.25
CA GLN A 51 -5.10 10.79 -11.10
C GLN A 51 -5.87 11.87 -10.31
N ARG A 52 -6.16 11.65 -9.02
CA ARG A 52 -6.72 12.68 -8.13
C ARG A 52 -5.73 13.81 -7.82
N ARG A 53 -4.44 13.49 -7.61
CA ARG A 53 -3.40 14.51 -7.36
C ARG A 53 -3.11 15.40 -8.56
N SER A 54 -3.37 14.94 -9.77
CA SER A 54 -3.22 15.75 -11.00
C SER A 54 -4.42 16.66 -11.29
N MET A 55 -5.51 16.58 -10.51
CA MET A 55 -6.73 17.38 -10.67
C MET A 55 -6.90 18.48 -9.60
N LEU A 56 -5.85 18.76 -8.82
CA LEU A 56 -5.76 19.87 -7.86
C LEU A 56 -4.68 20.86 -8.31
#